data_AF-A0A9X8ZCR2-F1
#
_entry.id   AF-A0A9X8ZCR2-F1
#
_cell.length_a   1.000
_cell.length_b   1.000
_cell.length_c   1.000
_cell.angle_alpha   90.00
_cell.angle_beta   90.00
_cell.angle_gamma   90.00
#
_symmetry.space_group_name_H-M   'P 1'
#
loop_
_entity.id
_entity.type
_entity.pdbx_description
1 polymer ?
#
loop_
_entity_poly.entity_id
_entity_poly.type
_entity_poly.pdbx_seq_one_letter_code
_entity_poly.pdbx_strand_id
1 'polypeptide(L)' 'MKAEEVTGTLNLHQSNPKGACTTCIQGIVNPNVKPGIFMQLSKRYPELTIKLSSETVEGVKPAGKLSFTLKNGVLIE' A
#
# COMPACT_ATOMS: atom_id res chain seq x y z
N MET A 1 22.64 -2.94 4.84
CA MET A 1 21.47 -3.79 5.13
C MET A 1 20.97 -4.38 3.83
N LYS A 2 20.74 -5.69 3.83
CA LYS A 2 20.00 -6.39 2.77
C LYS A 2 18.51 -6.08 2.91
N ALA A 3 17.74 -6.28 1.85
CA ALA A 3 16.33 -5.89 1.84
C ALA A 3 15.48 -6.79 2.76
N GLU A 4 15.91 -8.04 2.93
CA GLU A 4 15.32 -9.03 3.83
C GLU A 4 15.59 -8.73 5.31
N GLU A 5 16.61 -7.90 5.60
CA GLU A 5 16.94 -7.45 6.96
C GLU A 5 16.09 -6.23 7.37
N VAL A 6 15.36 -5.61 6.44
CA VAL A 6 14.45 -4.50 6.73
C VAL A 6 13.13 -5.07 7.24
N THR A 7 12.94 -4.98 8.55
CA THR A 7 11.75 -5.49 9.25
C THR A 7 10.99 -4.37 9.97
N GLY A 8 9.78 -4.66 10.41
CA GLY A 8 8.95 -3.73 11.19
C GLY A 8 7.68 -3.29 10.44
N THR A 9 7.09 -2.18 10.89
CA THR A 9 5.87 -1.62 10.29
C THR A 9 6.11 -0.20 9.82
N LEU A 10 5.94 0.03 8.52
CA LEU A 10 5.88 1.35 7.92
C LEU A 10 4.43 1.83 7.91
N ASN A 11 4.11 2.76 8.82
CA ASN A 11 2.81 3.42 8.87
C ASN A 11 2.82 4.64 7.94
N LEU A 12 1.94 4.65 6.95
CA LEU A 12 1.77 5.72 5.97
C LEU A 12 0.39 6.32 6.13
N HIS A 13 0.32 7.61 6.46
CA HIS A 13 -0.92 8.36 6.48
C HIS A 13 -0.95 9.33 5.30
N GLN A 14 -1.96 9.23 4.45
CA GLN A 14 -2.16 10.11 3.31
C GLN A 14 -3.15 11.21 3.68
N SER A 15 -2.73 12.46 3.63
CA SER A 15 -3.65 13.61 3.78
C SER A 15 -4.64 13.74 2.61
N ASN A 16 -4.45 13.00 1.52
CA ASN A 16 -5.37 12.99 0.39
C ASN A 16 -6.61 12.13 0.71
N PRO A 17 -7.81 12.73 0.86
CA PRO A 17 -9.02 12.01 1.20
C PRO A 17 -9.58 11.14 0.07
N LYS A 18 -8.95 11.18 -1.12
CA LYS A 18 -9.30 10.29 -2.24
C LYS A 18 -8.68 8.89 -2.10
N GLY A 19 -7.76 8.69 -1.16
CA GLY A 19 -7.10 7.41 -0.92
C GLY A 19 -5.99 7.08 -1.92
N ALA A 20 -5.43 5.88 -1.80
CA ALA A 20 -4.40 5.40 -2.71
C ALA A 20 -4.96 5.16 -4.12
N CYS A 21 -4.39 5.87 -5.10
CA CYS A 21 -4.79 5.80 -6.49
C CYS A 21 -4.76 4.38 -7.06
N THR A 22 -5.58 4.09 -8.06
CA THR A 22 -5.64 2.75 -8.69
C THR A 22 -4.28 2.30 -9.22
N THR A 23 -3.53 3.20 -9.89
CA THR A 23 -2.15 2.96 -10.36
C THR A 23 -1.19 2.65 -9.22
N CYS A 24 -1.39 3.27 -8.05
CA CYS A 24 -0.53 3.10 -6.88
C CYS A 24 -0.62 1.67 -6.31
N ILE A 25 -1.81 1.05 -6.41
CA ILE A 25 -2.13 -0.29 -5.89
C ILE A 25 -2.15 -1.39 -6.97
N GLN A 26 -1.78 -1.08 -8.21
CA GLN A 26 -1.71 -2.07 -9.29
C GLN A 26 -0.77 -3.23 -8.91
N GLY A 27 -1.06 -4.43 -9.42
CA GLY A 27 -0.28 -5.63 -9.11
C GLY A 27 -0.67 -6.32 -7.81
N ILE A 28 -1.30 -5.63 -6.84
CA ILE A 28 -1.66 -6.23 -5.53
C ILE A 28 -2.74 -7.31 -5.69
N VAL A 29 -3.81 -7.02 -6.42
CA VAL A 29 -4.93 -7.96 -6.64
C VAL A 29 -4.85 -8.63 -8.02
N ASN A 30 -4.48 -7.85 -9.05
CA ASN A 30 -4.29 -8.36 -10.40
C ASN A 30 -2.79 -8.44 -10.72
N PRO A 31 -2.15 -9.62 -10.74
CA PRO A 31 -0.73 -9.76 -11.01
C PRO A 31 -0.36 -9.57 -12.49
N ASN A 32 -1.34 -9.53 -13.41
CA ASN A 32 -1.11 -9.42 -14.85
C ASN A 32 -0.94 -7.97 -15.35
N VAL A 33 -0.75 -7.02 -14.45
CA VAL A 33 -0.49 -5.60 -14.78
C VAL A 33 0.83 -5.14 -14.18
N LYS A 34 1.38 -4.05 -14.72
CA LYS A 34 2.59 -3.43 -14.15
C LYS A 34 2.37 -3.12 -12.67
N PRO A 35 3.28 -3.52 -11.77
CA PRO A 35 3.08 -3.33 -10.34
C PRO A 35 3.15 -1.84 -9.99
N GLY A 36 2.20 -1.38 -9.18
CA GLY A 36 2.20 -0.05 -8.59
C GLY A 36 3.24 0.08 -7.47
N ILE A 37 3.39 1.29 -6.94
CA ILE A 37 4.43 1.60 -5.97
C ILE A 37 4.36 0.73 -4.70
N PHE A 38 3.15 0.45 -4.20
CA PHE A 38 2.99 -0.35 -2.99
C PHE A 38 3.36 -1.82 -3.20
N MET A 39 3.02 -2.38 -4.37
CA MET A 39 3.42 -3.74 -4.73
C MET A 39 4.95 -3.84 -4.89
N GLN A 40 5.56 -2.88 -5.58
CA GLN A 40 7.02 -2.83 -5.75
C GLN A 40 7.74 -2.69 -4.41
N LEU A 41 7.27 -1.79 -3.53
CA LEU A 41 7.85 -1.57 -2.21
C LEU A 41 7.77 -2.83 -1.34
N SER A 42 6.60 -3.49 -1.32
CA SER A 42 6.38 -4.68 -0.51
C SER A 42 7.18 -5.90 -1.00
N LYS A 43 7.38 -6.04 -2.32
CA LYS A 43 8.24 -7.09 -2.87
C LYS A 43 9.73 -6.81 -2.68
N ARG A 44 10.13 -5.53 -2.68
CA ARG A 44 11.51 -5.14 -2.41
C ARG A 44 11.90 -5.44 -0.96
N TYR A 45 11.01 -5.19 0.00
CA TYR A 45 11.24 -5.43 1.43
C TYR A 45 10.24 -6.47 1.95
N PRO A 46 10.51 -7.78 1.76
CA PRO A 46 9.53 -8.83 2.03
C PRO A 46 9.12 -8.93 3.51
N GLU A 47 10.01 -8.54 4.43
CA GLU A 47 9.75 -8.57 5.87
C GLU A 47 9.17 -7.27 6.44
N LEU A 48 9.01 -6.23 5.61
CA LEU A 48 8.38 -4.97 6.01
C LEU A 48 6.85 -5.06 5.85
N THR A 49 6.14 -4.78 6.94
CA THR A 49 4.68 -4.58 6.90
C THR A 49 4.38 -3.12 6.53
N ILE A 50 3.67 -2.89 5.44
CA ILE A 50 3.25 -1.55 5.01
C ILE A 50 1.79 -1.37 5.42
N LYS A 51 1.51 -0.39 6.28
CA LYS A 51 0.16 -0.04 6.70
C LYS A 51 -0.19 1.35 6.19
N LEU A 52 -1.12 1.41 5.24
CA LEU A 52 -1.62 2.66 4.69
C LEU A 52 -2.94 3.04 5.36
N SER A 53 -3.09 4.32 5.68
CA SER A 53 -4.35 4.98 5.98
C SER A 53 -4.45 6.28 5.20
N SER A 54 -5.66 6.76 5.00
CA SER A 54 -5.93 8.05 4.35
C SER A 54 -6.88 8.86 5.22
N GLU A 55 -6.73 10.17 5.16
CA GLU A 55 -7.68 11.12 5.75
C GLU A 55 -9.09 10.85 5.24
N THR A 56 -10.11 11.06 6.07
CA THR A 56 -11.51 10.88 5.67
C THR A 56 -12.26 12.18 5.95
N VAL A 57 -12.71 12.84 4.88
CA VAL A 57 -13.41 14.13 4.95
C VAL A 57 -14.88 13.93 4.57
N GLU A 58 -15.79 14.45 5.39
CA GLU A 58 -17.23 14.38 5.14
C GLU A 58 -17.58 14.99 3.77
N GLY A 59 -18.46 14.32 3.03
CA GLY A 59 -18.85 14.74 1.67
C GLY A 59 -17.83 14.40 0.57
N VAL A 60 -16.61 13.96 0.89
CA VAL A 60 -15.62 13.53 -0.10
C VAL A 60 -15.74 12.04 -0.38
N LYS A 61 -16.18 11.68 -1.59
CA LYS A 61 -16.18 10.27 -2.04
C LYS A 61 -14.74 9.82 -2.36
N PRO A 62 -14.28 8.68 -1.80
CA PRO A 62 -12.99 8.08 -2.16
C PRO A 62 -12.96 7.68 -3.62
N ALA A 63 -11.80 7.82 -4.26
CA ALA A 63 -11.57 7.31 -5.62
C ALA A 63 -10.70 6.05 -5.61
N GLY A 64 -9.92 5.87 -4.56
CA GLY A 64 -9.00 4.76 -4.36
C GLY A 64 -9.22 4.04 -3.04
N LYS A 65 -8.24 3.21 -2.65
CA LYS A 65 -8.31 2.44 -1.41
C LYS A 65 -7.86 3.30 -0.23
N LEU A 66 -8.73 3.51 0.75
CA LEU A 66 -8.47 4.38 1.90
C LEU A 66 -7.48 3.79 2.90
N SER A 67 -7.50 2.47 3.05
CA SER A 67 -6.60 1.76 3.95
C SER A 67 -6.28 0.35 3.45
N PHE A 68 -5.08 -0.11 3.78
CA PHE A 68 -4.70 -1.51 3.62
C PHE A 68 -3.45 -1.82 4.45
N THR A 69 -3.27 -3.10 4.77
CA THR A 69 -2.00 -3.64 5.25
C THR A 69 -1.46 -4.59 4.18
N LEU A 70 -0.16 -4.48 3.87
CA LEU A 70 0.49 -5.23 2.81
C LEU A 70 1.83 -5.78 3.31
N LYS A 71 2.07 -7.08 3.15
CA LYS A 71 3.36 -7.73 3.44
C LYS A 71 3.74 -8.68 2.31
N ASN A 72 4.99 -8.59 1.83
CA ASN A 72 5.50 -9.40 0.72
C ASN A 72 4.55 -9.48 -0.51
N GLY A 73 3.90 -8.37 -0.85
CA GLY A 73 2.94 -8.27 -1.95
C GLY A 73 1.59 -8.95 -1.71
N VAL A 74 1.28 -9.34 -0.47
CA VAL A 74 0.00 -9.95 -0.07
C VAL A 74 -0.73 -8.98 0.87
N LEU A 75 -2.01 -8.73 0.59
CA LEU A 75 -2.88 -8.00 1.51
C LEU A 75 -3.13 -8.87 2.74
N ILE A 76 -2.93 -8.29 3.92
CA ILE A 76 -3.18 -8.95 5.20
C ILE A 76 -4.21 -8.14 5.99
N GLU A 77 -5.07 -8.84 6.73
CA GLU A 77 -6.12 -8.25 7.58
C GLU A 77 -5.53 -7.63 8.86
#